data_AF-A0A2W5FUZ8-F1
#
_entry.id   AF-A0A2W5FUZ8-F1
#
_cell.length_a   1.000
_cell.length_b   1.000
_cell.length_c   1.000
_cell.angle_alpha   90.00
_cell.angle_beta   90.00
_cell.angle_gamma   90.00
#
_symmetry.space_group_name_H-M   'P 1'
#
loop_
_entity.id
_entity.type
_entity.pdbx_description
1 polymer ?
#
loop_
_entity_poly.entity_id
_entity_poly.type
_entity_poly.pdbx_seq_one_letter_code
_entity_poly.pdbx_strand_id
1 'polypeptide(L)'
;MEPDPMSSDPEQHRNSLLRAQDDAIAEQLAAALRSGELQSAESYGKPLKPDEGWDQTPLEFRLPFKILKNADMAPPELALFGQRARLRARLREHLAQSADTAERQRLQAELAELEQRLALRLEGLGSSGRL
;
A
#
# COMPACT_ATOMS: atom_id res chain seq x y z
N MET A 1 40.69 25.38 -19.92
CA MET A 1 39.45 24.63 -20.23
C MET A 1 38.86 24.24 -18.88
N GLU A 2 38.02 25.11 -18.33
CA GLU A 2 37.28 24.82 -17.09
C GLU A 2 36.26 23.72 -17.39
N PRO A 3 36.13 22.68 -16.55
CA PRO A 3 35.15 21.63 -16.78
C PRO A 3 33.74 22.19 -16.59
N ASP A 4 32.88 21.91 -17.56
CA ASP A 4 31.48 22.34 -17.63
C ASP A 4 30.64 21.70 -16.49
N PRO A 5 29.99 22.50 -15.61
CA PRO A 5 29.28 22.01 -14.42
C PRO A 5 27.98 21.23 -14.72
N MET A 6 27.59 21.07 -15.99
CA MET A 6 26.30 20.48 -16.38
C MET A 6 26.35 19.03 -16.91
N SER A 7 27.38 18.25 -16.57
CA SER A 7 27.55 16.89 -17.09
C SER A 7 27.59 15.77 -16.03
N SER A 8 26.90 15.93 -14.90
CA SER A 8 26.67 14.76 -14.03
C SER A 8 25.72 13.79 -14.74
N ASP A 9 26.30 12.74 -15.32
CA ASP A 9 25.60 11.58 -15.87
C ASP A 9 24.49 11.14 -14.88
N PRO A 10 23.21 11.09 -15.30
CA PRO A 10 22.08 10.72 -14.43
C PRO A 10 22.29 9.40 -13.70
N GLU A 11 22.98 8.44 -14.33
CA GLU A 11 23.34 7.17 -13.73
C GLU A 11 24.36 7.35 -12.61
N GLN A 12 25.37 8.20 -12.80
CA GLN A 12 26.36 8.52 -11.76
C GLN A 12 25.71 9.23 -10.58
N HIS A 13 24.79 10.17 -10.85
CA HIS A 13 24.02 10.84 -9.79
C HIS A 13 23.19 9.84 -9.00
N ARG A 14 22.41 8.99 -9.67
CA ARG A 14 21.63 7.92 -9.03
C ARG A 14 22.49 6.99 -8.18
N ASN A 15 23.61 6.53 -8.72
CA ASN A 15 24.53 5.64 -8.02
C ASN A 15 25.16 6.31 -6.79
N SER A 16 25.46 7.61 -6.88
CA SER A 16 25.92 8.39 -5.73
C SER A 16 24.87 8.44 -4.62
N LEU A 17 23.60 8.69 -4.98
CA LEU A 17 22.49 8.70 -4.01
C LEU A 17 22.29 7.33 -3.34
N LEU A 18 22.37 6.24 -4.09
CA LEU A 18 22.24 4.89 -3.54
C LEU A 18 23.35 4.59 -2.52
N ARG A 19 24.60 4.96 -2.83
CA ARG A 19 25.72 4.80 -1.89
C ARG A 19 25.52 5.60 -0.61
N ALA A 20 25.11 6.86 -0.73
CA ALA A 20 24.82 7.69 0.43
C ALA A 20 23.70 7.10 1.31
N GLN A 21 22.68 6.48 0.70
CA GLN A 21 21.62 5.79 1.42
C GLN A 21 22.12 4.54 2.15
N ASP A 22 22.97 3.73 1.50
CA ASP A 22 23.58 2.54 2.10
C ASP A 22 24.46 2.91 3.30
N ASP A 23 25.27 3.97 3.17
CA ASP A 23 26.12 4.49 4.25
C ASP A 23 25.27 4.95 5.45
N ALA A 24 24.18 5.68 5.20
CA ALA A 24 23.26 6.11 6.26
C ALA A 24 22.60 4.92 6.98
N ILE A 25 22.20 3.88 6.24
CA ILE A 25 21.65 2.64 6.82
C ILE A 25 22.71 1.95 7.68
N ALA A 26 23.95 1.84 7.19
CA ALA A 26 25.04 1.21 7.92
C ALA A 26 25.34 1.94 9.25
N GLU A 27 25.36 3.26 9.24
CA GLU A 27 25.56 4.08 10.44
C GLU A 27 24.45 3.87 11.47
N GLN A 28 23.18 3.86 11.03
CA GLN A 28 22.02 3.62 11.90
C GLN A 28 22.06 2.23 12.52
N LEU A 29 22.33 1.19 11.72
CA LEU A 29 22.46 -0.18 12.22
C LEU A 29 23.60 -0.31 13.24
N ALA A 30 24.74 0.31 12.98
CA ALA A 30 25.87 0.30 13.91
C ALA A 30 25.53 1.02 15.23
N ALA A 31 24.79 2.13 15.18
CA ALA A 31 24.31 2.83 16.36
C ALA A 31 23.32 1.98 17.18
N ALA A 32 22.35 1.36 16.50
CA ALA A 32 21.35 0.49 17.14
C ALA A 32 21.97 -0.78 17.75
N LEU A 33 23.05 -1.29 17.17
CA LEU A 33 23.82 -2.40 17.76
C LEU A 33 24.59 -1.97 19.01
N ARG A 34 25.19 -0.77 19.01
CA ARG A 34 25.91 -0.22 20.17
C ARG A 34 24.99 0.11 21.34
N SER A 35 23.79 0.62 21.05
CA SER A 35 22.80 0.96 22.08
C SER A 35 22.13 -0.28 22.69
N GLY A 36 22.23 -1.45 22.05
CA GLY A 36 21.52 -2.65 22.46
C GLY A 36 20.09 -2.74 21.91
N GLU A 37 19.64 -1.75 21.13
CA GLU A 37 18.28 -1.69 20.56
C GLU A 37 18.00 -2.91 19.67
N LEU A 38 18.92 -3.24 18.75
CA LEU A 38 18.76 -4.43 17.90
C LEU A 38 18.67 -5.71 18.73
N GLN A 39 19.50 -5.84 19.77
CA GLN A 39 19.53 -7.00 20.66
C GLN A 39 18.27 -7.15 21.51
N SER A 40 17.56 -6.05 21.77
CA SER A 40 16.31 -6.04 22.51
C SER A 40 15.11 -6.54 21.68
N ALA A 41 15.25 -6.63 20.35
CA ALA A 41 14.20 -7.15 19.49
C ALA A 41 13.96 -8.65 19.77
N GLU A 42 12.68 -9.05 19.82
CA GLU A 42 12.26 -10.44 20.07
C GLU A 42 12.90 -11.44 19.09
N SER A 43 13.09 -11.00 17.84
CA SER A 43 13.64 -11.78 16.75
C SER A 43 15.15 -11.68 16.61
N TYR A 44 15.87 -11.04 17.53
CA TYR A 44 17.32 -10.91 17.43
C TYR A 44 18.01 -12.29 17.35
N GLY A 45 18.80 -12.49 16.29
CA GLY A 45 19.48 -13.77 16.01
C GLY A 45 18.57 -14.92 15.57
N LYS A 46 17.29 -14.65 15.28
CA LYS A 46 16.30 -15.64 14.85
C LYS A 46 15.63 -15.20 13.54
N PRO A 47 15.08 -16.13 12.74
CA PRO A 47 14.23 -15.75 11.61
C PRO A 47 13.07 -14.87 12.07
N LEU A 48 12.74 -13.85 11.26
CA LEU A 48 11.57 -13.02 11.50
C LEU A 48 10.31 -13.89 11.45
N LYS A 49 9.41 -13.68 12.41
CA LYS A 49 8.10 -14.30 12.37
C LYS A 49 7.34 -13.81 11.13
N PRO A 50 6.69 -14.71 10.37
CA PRO A 50 5.81 -14.29 9.28
C PRO A 50 4.74 -13.35 9.81
N ASP A 51 4.37 -12.37 8.99
CA ASP A 51 3.24 -11.52 9.28
C ASP A 51 1.95 -12.33 9.40
N GLU A 52 1.02 -11.86 10.24
CA GLU A 52 -0.34 -12.40 10.25
C GLU A 52 -0.93 -12.33 8.83
N GLY A 53 -1.54 -13.43 8.36
CA GLY A 53 -2.07 -13.48 7.00
C GLY A 53 -1.04 -13.87 5.93
N TRP A 54 0.27 -13.98 6.23
CA TRP A 54 1.30 -14.20 5.21
C TRP A 54 1.07 -15.46 4.39
N ASP A 55 0.79 -16.59 5.06
CA ASP A 55 0.56 -17.86 4.38
C ASP A 55 -0.79 -17.90 3.65
N GLN A 56 -1.79 -17.17 4.16
CA GLN A 56 -3.11 -17.03 3.54
C GLN A 56 -3.09 -16.07 2.34
N THR A 57 -2.08 -15.20 2.27
CA THR A 57 -1.90 -14.25 1.17
C THR A 57 -1.32 -15.00 -0.04
N PRO A 58 -1.94 -14.90 -1.23
CA PRO A 58 -1.37 -15.44 -2.46
C PRO A 58 0.04 -14.90 -2.70
N LEU A 59 0.90 -15.73 -3.29
CA LEU A 59 2.35 -15.46 -3.39
C LEU A 59 2.64 -14.10 -4.03
N GLU A 60 1.92 -13.78 -5.10
CA GLU A 60 1.98 -12.54 -5.85
C GLU A 60 1.68 -11.28 -5.02
N PHE A 61 0.94 -11.41 -3.91
CA PHE A 61 0.56 -10.29 -3.05
C PHE A 61 1.33 -10.17 -1.75
N ARG A 62 2.09 -11.20 -1.36
CA ARG A 62 2.83 -11.22 -0.09
C ARG A 62 3.78 -10.03 0.05
N LEU A 63 4.67 -9.84 -0.93
CA LEU A 63 5.62 -8.72 -0.91
C LEU A 63 4.92 -7.36 -1.06
N PRO A 64 4.05 -7.14 -2.06
CA PRO A 64 3.38 -5.84 -2.19
C PRO A 64 2.56 -5.43 -0.96
N PHE A 65 1.83 -6.35 -0.34
CA PHE A 65 1.09 -6.06 0.90
C PHE A 65 2.01 -5.85 2.10
N LYS A 66 3.15 -6.56 2.18
CA LYS A 66 4.15 -6.29 3.22
C LYS A 66 4.77 -4.91 3.10
N ILE A 67 5.05 -4.44 1.88
CA ILE A 67 5.55 -3.07 1.66
C ILE A 67 4.53 -2.05 2.16
N LEU A 68 3.25 -2.22 1.81
CA LEU A 68 2.18 -1.34 2.29
C LEU A 68 2.07 -1.35 3.82
N LYS A 69 2.05 -2.55 4.43
CA LYS A 69 2.01 -2.71 5.89
C LYS A 69 3.18 -2.02 6.59
N ASN A 70 4.41 -2.19 6.08
CA ASN A 70 5.61 -1.58 6.64
C ASN A 70 5.61 -0.04 6.51
N ALA A 71 4.83 0.50 5.56
CA ALA A 71 4.64 1.93 5.38
C ALA A 71 3.39 2.47 6.12
N ASP A 72 2.75 1.65 6.96
CA ASP A 72 1.46 1.96 7.61
C ASP A 72 0.35 2.36 6.61
N MET A 73 0.44 1.85 5.38
CA MET A 73 -0.52 2.10 4.30
C MET A 73 -1.44 0.90 4.10
N ALA A 74 -2.72 1.17 3.87
CA ALA A 74 -3.71 0.16 3.54
C ALA A 74 -3.81 -0.02 2.02
N PRO A 75 -4.16 -1.23 1.52
CA PRO A 75 -4.48 -1.42 0.11
C PRO A 75 -5.60 -0.48 -0.35
N PRO A 76 -5.48 0.13 -1.54
CA PRO A 76 -6.46 1.12 -2.03
C PRO A 76 -7.87 0.54 -2.20
N GLU A 77 -8.00 -0.77 -2.37
CA GLU A 77 -9.28 -1.49 -2.45
C GLU A 77 -10.11 -1.32 -1.17
N LEU A 78 -9.48 -1.19 0.00
CA LEU A 78 -10.18 -0.99 1.26
C LEU A 78 -10.96 0.33 1.27
N ALA A 79 -10.42 1.39 0.66
CA ALA A 79 -11.13 2.66 0.51
C ALA A 79 -12.38 2.50 -0.37
N LEU A 80 -12.28 1.75 -1.47
CA LEU A 80 -13.40 1.47 -2.37
C LEU A 80 -14.48 0.63 -1.67
N PHE A 81 -14.10 -0.37 -0.86
CA PHE A 81 -15.04 -1.14 -0.06
C PHE A 81 -15.75 -0.26 0.98
N GLY A 82 -15.03 0.67 1.61
CA GLY A 82 -15.61 1.65 2.52
C GLY A 82 -16.63 2.56 1.84
N GLN A 83 -16.33 3.06 0.65
CA GLN A 83 -17.26 3.84 -0.16
C GLN A 83 -18.52 3.02 -0.50
N ARG A 84 -18.36 1.77 -0.92
CA ARG A 84 -19.48 0.87 -1.23
C ARG A 84 -20.38 0.64 -0.02
N ALA A 85 -19.79 0.42 1.15
CA ALA A 85 -20.56 0.25 2.39
C ALA A 85 -21.37 1.49 2.74
N ARG A 86 -20.79 2.69 2.61
CA ARG A 86 -21.48 3.97 2.86
C ARG A 86 -22.64 4.20 1.89
N LEU A 87 -22.44 3.95 0.60
CA LEU A 87 -23.50 4.08 -0.41
C LEU A 87 -24.66 3.11 -0.16
N ARG A 88 -24.35 1.85 0.18
CA ARG A 88 -25.37 0.86 0.55
C ARG A 88 -26.14 1.29 1.80
N ALA A 89 -25.47 1.85 2.80
CA ALA A 89 -26.13 2.35 4.00
C ALA A 89 -27.08 3.52 3.68
N ARG A 90 -26.62 4.52 2.93
CA ARG A 90 -27.45 5.64 2.47
C ARG A 90 -28.66 5.17 1.68
N LEU A 91 -28.48 4.24 0.74
CA LEU A 91 -29.59 3.72 -0.06
C LEU A 91 -30.65 3.02 0.81
N ARG A 92 -30.24 2.24 1.82
CA ARG A 92 -31.17 1.62 2.78
C ARG A 92 -31.94 2.66 3.60
N GLU A 93 -31.26 3.70 4.06
CA GLU A 93 -31.88 4.80 4.80
C GLU A 93 -32.93 5.53 3.95
N HIS A 94 -32.60 5.86 2.70
CA HIS A 94 -33.55 6.48 1.76
C HIS A 94 -34.77 5.59 1.48
N LEU A 95 -34.58 4.28 1.34
CA LEU A 95 -35.67 3.33 1.17
C LEU A 95 -36.58 3.27 2.40
N ALA A 96 -36.01 3.32 3.61
CA ALA A 96 -36.77 3.32 4.86
C ALA A 96 -37.60 4.60 5.04
N GLN A 97 -37.10 5.74 4.55
CA GLN A 97 -37.75 7.04 4.67
C GLN A 97 -38.79 7.33 3.56
N SER A 98 -39.04 6.39 2.64
CA SER A 98 -39.87 6.60 1.44
C SER A 98 -39.44 7.87 0.67
N ALA A 99 -38.13 8.10 0.59
CA ALA A 99 -37.55 9.31 0.07
C ALA A 99 -37.64 9.41 -1.48
N ASP A 100 -37.30 10.60 -1.99
CA ASP A 100 -37.33 10.97 -3.40
C ASP A 100 -36.76 9.89 -4.35
N THR A 101 -37.52 9.61 -5.41
CA THR A 101 -37.16 8.62 -6.43
C THR A 101 -35.93 9.04 -7.22
N ALA A 102 -35.69 10.35 -7.40
CA ALA A 102 -34.54 10.85 -8.15
C ALA A 102 -33.22 10.62 -7.39
N GLU A 103 -33.15 10.99 -6.11
CA GLU A 103 -31.95 10.73 -5.27
C GLU A 103 -31.71 9.22 -5.12
N ARG A 104 -32.77 8.41 -5.04
CA ARG A 104 -32.64 6.94 -5.04
C ARG A 104 -31.96 6.43 -6.32
N GLN A 105 -32.42 6.89 -7.50
CA GLN A 105 -31.83 6.50 -8.78
C GLN A 105 -30.36 6.93 -8.88
N ARG A 106 -30.04 8.12 -8.40
CA ARG A 106 -28.66 8.63 -8.36
C ARG A 106 -27.75 7.74 -7.49
N LEU A 107 -28.18 7.41 -6.27
CA LEU A 107 -27.41 6.55 -5.36
C LEU A 107 -27.22 5.13 -5.92
N GLN A 108 -28.24 4.61 -6.63
CA GLN A 108 -28.14 3.32 -7.31
C GLN A 108 -27.14 3.34 -8.45
N ALA A 109 -27.13 4.41 -9.27
CA ALA A 109 -26.17 4.58 -10.35
C ALA A 109 -24.73 4.69 -9.81
N GLU A 110 -24.51 5.49 -8.76
CA GLU A 110 -23.20 5.64 -8.13
C GLU A 110 -22.70 4.31 -7.53
N LEU A 111 -23.60 3.55 -6.89
CA LEU A 111 -23.27 2.23 -6.36
C LEU A 111 -22.89 1.24 -7.49
N ALA A 112 -23.64 1.22 -8.59
CA ALA A 112 -23.37 0.34 -9.72
C ALA A 112 -22.01 0.64 -10.38
N GLU A 113 -21.72 1.92 -10.61
CA GLU A 113 -20.42 2.39 -11.11
C GLU A 113 -19.26 1.92 -10.21
N LEU A 114 -19.40 2.12 -8.90
CA LEU A 114 -18.38 1.72 -7.93
C LEU A 114 -18.20 0.21 -7.87
N GLU A 115 -19.29 -0.56 -7.93
CA GLU A 115 -19.26 -2.02 -7.94
C GLU A 115 -18.59 -2.57 -9.22
N GLN A 116 -18.86 -1.97 -10.37
CA GLN A 116 -18.19 -2.32 -11.63
C GLN A 116 -16.67 -2.03 -11.54
N ARG A 117 -16.28 -0.86 -11.05
CA ARG A 117 -14.86 -0.52 -10.85
C ARG A 117 -14.17 -1.49 -9.90
N LEU A 118 -14.83 -1.86 -8.80
CA LEU A 118 -14.31 -2.84 -7.85
C LEU A 118 -14.13 -4.22 -8.50
N ALA A 119 -15.10 -4.68 -9.28
CA ALA A 119 -15.02 -5.97 -9.97
C ALA A 119 -13.81 -6.03 -10.91
N LEU A 120 -13.62 -5.01 -11.76
CA LEU A 120 -12.49 -4.94 -12.69
C LEU A 120 -11.14 -4.91 -11.95
N ARG A 121 -11.06 -4.19 -10.82
CA ARG A 121 -9.84 -4.12 -10.02
C ARG A 121 -9.50 -5.46 -9.37
N LEU A 122 -10.50 -6.14 -8.80
CA LEU A 122 -10.32 -7.47 -8.20
C LEU A 122 -10.00 -8.55 -9.24
N GLU A 123 -10.56 -8.45 -10.44
CA GLU A 123 -10.21 -9.31 -11.57
C GLU A 123 -8.76 -9.09 -12.02
N GLY A 124 -8.31 -7.84 -12.09
CA GLY A 124 -6.92 -7.50 -12.36
C GLY A 124 -5.96 -8.09 -11.32
N LEU A 125 -6.34 -8.06 -10.05
CA LEU A 125 -5.60 -8.72 -8.97
C LEU A 125 -5.57 -10.24 -9.19
N GLY A 126 -6.73 -10.90 -9.33
CA GLY A 126 -6.81 -12.35 -9.46
C GLY A 126 -6.20 -12.95 -10.73
N SER A 127 -6.13 -12.19 -11.83
CA SER A 127 -5.63 -12.67 -13.13
C SER A 127 -4.16 -12.34 -13.38
N SER A 128 -3.65 -11.23 -12.84
CA SER A 128 -2.32 -10.71 -13.19
C SER A 128 -1.36 -10.61 -12.00
N GLY A 129 -1.83 -10.72 -10.76
CA GLY A 129 -1.00 -10.49 -9.57
C GLY A 129 -0.41 -9.07 -9.47
N ARG A 130 -1.04 -8.09 -10.13
CA ARG A 130 -0.60 -6.69 -10.18
C ARG A 130 -1.51 -5.81 -9.33
N LEU A 131 -0.94 -4.97 -8.46
CA LEU A 131 -1.63 -3.94 -7.67
C LEU A 131 -2.00 -2.71 -8.51
#